data_AF-A0A963SHQ6-F1
#
_entry.id   AF-A0A963SHQ6-F1
#
_cell.length_a   1.000
_cell.length_b   1.000
_cell.length_c   1.000
_cell.angle_alpha   90.00
_cell.angle_beta   90.00
_cell.angle_gamma   90.00
#
_symmetry.space_group_name_H-M   'P 1'
#
loop_
_entity.id
_entity.type
_entity.pdbx_description
1 polymer ?
#
loop_
_entity_poly.entity_id
_entity_poly.type
_entity_poly.pdbx_seq_one_letter_code
_entity_poly.pdbx_strand_id
1 'polypeptide(L)'
;YGCDDCLAVCPWNKFAETAARHKAFAPREDLVAPDLLELLRLDDAAFRQKFSGSPIKRIGRNRFVRNCLIAAGNSGNASLAPVVDALRDDPDPVVAEAATWARAKLTAVP
;
A
#
# COMPACT_ATOMS: atom_id res chain seq x y z
N TYR A 1 -5.27 0.30 2.42
CA TYR A 1 -5.21 -1.01 3.14
C TYR A 1 -6.57 -1.21 3.76
N GLY A 2 -7.17 -2.39 3.59
CA GLY A 2 -8.62 -2.54 3.70
C GLY A 2 -9.31 -2.11 2.41
N CYS A 3 -10.63 -2.30 2.36
CA CYS A 3 -11.50 -1.95 1.25
C CYS A 3 -12.80 -1.41 1.86
N ASP A 4 -13.22 -0.23 1.40
CA ASP A 4 -14.44 0.43 1.87
C ASP A 4 -15.53 0.45 0.79
N ASP A 5 -15.38 -0.32 -0.28
CA ASP A 5 -16.32 -0.31 -1.42
C ASP A 5 -17.73 -0.70 -0.97
N CYS A 6 -17.86 -1.66 -0.05
CA CYS A 6 -19.16 -2.05 0.52
C CYS A 6 -19.79 -0.94 1.36
N LEU A 7 -18.99 -0.09 2.01
CA LEU A 7 -19.46 1.08 2.76
C LEU A 7 -19.80 2.23 1.82
N ALA A 8 -19.04 2.43 0.74
CA ALA A 8 -19.24 3.49 -0.24
C ALA A 8 -20.57 3.32 -1.01
N VAL A 9 -20.95 2.08 -1.34
CA VAL A 9 -22.22 1.79 -2.05
C VAL A 9 -23.44 1.70 -1.12
N CYS A 10 -23.24 1.70 0.19
CA CYS A 10 -24.32 1.49 1.15
C CYS A 10 -25.24 2.73 1.22
N PRO A 11 -26.57 2.57 0.98
CA PRO A 11 -27.50 3.70 0.98
C PRO A 11 -27.68 4.33 2.37
N TRP A 12 -27.30 3.62 3.43
CA TRP A 12 -27.37 4.10 4.81
C TRP A 12 -26.10 4.85 5.24
N ASN A 13 -24.94 4.51 4.67
CA ASN A 13 -23.67 5.09 5.11
C ASN A 13 -23.50 6.56 4.72
N LYS A 14 -24.26 7.04 3.72
CA LYS A 14 -24.31 8.47 3.35
C LYS A 14 -24.80 9.39 4.48
N PHE A 15 -25.47 8.83 5.48
CA PHE A 15 -25.97 9.56 6.66
C PHE A 15 -25.03 9.41 7.88
N ALA A 16 -23.93 8.67 7.77
CA ALA A 16 -23.01 8.44 8.86
C ALA A 16 -22.02 9.60 9.02
N GLU A 17 -22.25 10.46 10.01
CA GLU A 17 -21.38 11.63 10.30
C GLU A 17 -20.35 11.39 11.42
N THR A 18 -20.39 10.22 12.06
CA THR A 18 -19.85 10.05 13.41
C THR A 18 -18.34 9.86 13.47
N ALA A 19 -17.70 9.38 12.40
CA ALA A 19 -16.25 9.08 12.41
C ALA A 19 -15.38 10.32 12.66
N ALA A 20 -15.80 11.51 12.19
CA ALA A 20 -15.05 12.76 12.38
C ALA A 20 -15.15 13.34 13.82
N ARG A 21 -16.03 12.81 14.67
CA ARG A 21 -16.26 13.34 16.03
C ARG A 21 -15.15 12.98 17.02
N HIS A 22 -14.39 11.91 16.75
CA HIS A 22 -13.31 11.45 17.62
C HIS A 22 -11.96 11.80 17.00
N LYS A 23 -11.34 12.89 17.50
CA LYS A 23 -10.02 13.35 17.02
C LYS A 23 -8.94 12.26 17.05
N ALA A 24 -9.02 11.31 17.97
CA ALA A 24 -8.09 10.17 18.05
C ALA A 24 -8.16 9.23 16.83
N PHE A 25 -9.23 9.27 16.05
CA PHE A 25 -9.42 8.48 14.82
C PHE A 25 -9.28 9.31 13.55
N ALA A 26 -8.92 10.59 13.66
CA ALA A 26 -8.60 11.39 12.49
C ALA A 26 -7.41 10.75 11.74
N PRO A 27 -7.47 10.65 10.41
CA PRO A 27 -6.35 10.11 9.65
C PRO A 27 -5.12 10.98 9.86
N ARG A 28 -3.95 10.34 10.03
CA ARG A 28 -2.68 11.06 9.98
C ARG A 28 -2.44 11.53 8.55
N GLU A 29 -2.13 12.81 8.37
CA GLU A 29 -1.98 13.43 7.05
C GLU A 29 -0.95 12.69 6.18
N ASP A 30 0.15 12.23 6.77
CA ASP A 30 1.22 11.49 6.08
C ASP A 30 0.81 10.08 5.59
N LEU A 31 -0.38 9.62 5.98
CA LEU A 31 -0.99 8.36 5.56
C LEU A 31 -2.21 8.54 4.65
N VAL A 32 -2.58 9.79 4.31
CA VAL A 32 -3.62 10.07 3.32
C VAL A 32 -2.98 10.04 1.94
N ALA A 33 -3.35 9.04 1.14
CA ALA A 33 -2.81 8.83 -0.22
C ALA A 33 -1.27 8.97 -0.32
N PRO A 34 -0.50 8.20 0.49
CA PRO A 34 0.96 8.28 0.49
C PRO A 34 1.56 7.88 -0.86
N ASP A 35 2.72 8.46 -1.19
CA ASP A 35 3.46 8.13 -2.41
C ASP A 35 3.86 6.64 -2.42
N LEU A 36 3.41 5.94 -3.46
CA LEU A 36 3.67 4.53 -3.66
C LEU A 36 5.16 4.22 -3.81
N LEU A 37 5.94 5.12 -4.41
CA LEU A 37 7.39 4.96 -4.56
C LEU A 37 8.08 4.88 -3.19
N GLU A 38 7.72 5.78 -2.28
CA GLU A 38 8.27 5.82 -0.92
C GLU A 38 7.84 4.62 -0.10
N LEU A 39 6.61 4.14 -0.28
CA LEU A 39 6.13 2.94 0.40
C LEU A 39 6.87 1.67 -0.04
N LEU A 40 7.26 1.56 -1.31
CA LEU A 40 8.02 0.41 -1.83
C LEU A 40 9.44 0.33 -1.26
N ARG A 41 10.01 1.46 -0.81
CA ARG A 41 11.36 1.54 -0.24
C ARG A 41 11.45 1.16 1.24
N LEU A 42 10.33 0.88 1.89
CA LEU A 42 10.32 0.59 3.32
C LEU A 42 11.02 -0.74 3.64
N ASP A 43 12.08 -0.65 4.43
CA ASP A 43 12.61 -1.80 5.20
C ASP A 43 11.75 -2.05 6.46
N ASP A 44 12.09 -3.10 7.24
CA ASP A 44 11.31 -3.46 8.43
C ASP A 44 11.33 -2.36 9.51
N ALA A 45 12.47 -1.68 9.69
CA ALA A 45 12.60 -0.63 10.70
C ALA A 45 11.76 0.60 10.34
N ALA A 46 11.89 1.09 9.10
CA ALA A 46 11.13 2.20 8.57
C ALA A 46 9.63 1.89 8.54
N PHE A 47 9.23 0.66 8.16
CA PHE A 47 7.84 0.21 8.21
C PHE A 47 7.28 0.29 9.64
N ARG A 48 7.99 -0.26 10.63
CA ARG A 48 7.55 -0.27 12.04
C ARG A 48 7.43 1.15 12.61
N GLN A 49 8.35 2.04 12.25
CA GLN A 49 8.31 3.43 12.65
C GLN A 49 7.12 4.15 12.00
N LYS A 50 6.99 4.06 10.67
CA LYS A 50 5.94 4.76 9.92
C LYS A 50 4.55 4.34 10.36
N PHE A 51 4.31 3.04 10.56
CA PHE A 51 2.99 2.51 10.94
C PHE A 51 2.79 2.32 12.46
N SER A 52 3.67 2.85 13.31
CA SER A 52 3.44 2.83 14.76
C SER A 52 2.10 3.50 15.12
N GLY A 53 1.31 2.85 15.98
CA GLY A 53 -0.06 3.30 16.32
C GLY A 53 -1.11 3.07 15.23
N SER A 54 -0.75 2.50 14.07
CA SER A 54 -1.69 2.15 13.00
C SER A 54 -2.00 0.65 12.98
N PRO A 55 -3.26 0.23 12.71
CA PRO A 55 -3.60 -1.18 12.47
C PRO A 55 -2.79 -1.82 11.35
N ILE A 56 -2.23 -1.05 10.42
CA ILE A 56 -1.38 -1.57 9.33
C ILE A 56 -0.14 -2.28 9.89
N LYS A 57 0.40 -1.84 11.03
CA LYS A 57 1.61 -2.46 11.61
C LYS A 57 1.46 -3.96 11.87
N ARG A 58 0.24 -4.44 12.16
CA ARG A 58 -0.07 -5.86 12.42
C ARG A 58 0.30 -6.79 11.26
N ILE A 59 0.22 -6.33 10.01
CA ILE A 59 0.47 -7.22 8.87
C ILE A 59 1.95 -7.45 8.56
N GLY A 60 2.82 -6.60 9.09
CA GLY A 60 4.25 -6.61 8.82
C GLY A 60 4.63 -6.04 7.44
N ARG A 61 5.92 -5.73 7.27
CA ARG A 61 6.48 -5.10 6.07
C ARG A 61 6.21 -5.90 4.81
N ASN A 62 6.45 -7.21 4.81
CA ASN A 62 6.40 -8.01 3.58
C ASN A 62 5.00 -8.06 2.95
N ARG A 63 3.94 -8.26 3.75
CA ARG A 63 2.56 -8.22 3.24
C ARG A 63 2.16 -6.84 2.75
N PHE A 64 2.69 -5.80 3.38
CA PHE A 64 2.44 -4.42 3.00
C PHE A 64 3.11 -4.09 1.66
N VAL A 65 4.42 -4.34 1.54
CA VAL A 65 5.20 -4.11 0.31
C VAL A 65 4.65 -4.96 -0.84
N ARG A 66 4.25 -6.21 -0.60
CA ARG A 66 3.52 -7.02 -1.59
C ARG A 66 2.28 -6.29 -2.11
N ASN A 67 1.44 -5.71 -1.24
CA ASN A 67 0.29 -4.94 -1.70
C ASN A 67 0.68 -3.70 -2.52
N CYS A 68 1.77 -3.02 -2.13
CA CYS A 68 2.32 -1.90 -2.88
C CYS A 68 2.81 -2.32 -4.27
N LEU A 69 3.44 -3.49 -4.40
CA LEU A 69 3.86 -4.05 -5.68
C LEU A 69 2.66 -4.39 -6.58
N ILE A 70 1.59 -4.95 -6.01
CA ILE A 70 0.33 -5.15 -6.75
C ILE A 70 -0.24 -3.81 -7.23
N ALA A 71 -0.27 -2.79 -6.36
CA ALA A 71 -0.70 -1.45 -6.75
C ALA A 71 0.19 -0.84 -7.85
N ALA A 72 1.51 -1.05 -7.79
CA ALA A 72 2.45 -0.56 -8.78
C ALA A 72 2.19 -1.20 -10.15
N GLY A 73 2.05 -2.53 -10.21
CA GLY A 73 1.72 -3.22 -11.46
C GLY A 73 0.35 -2.80 -12.02
N ASN A 74 -0.66 -2.64 -11.16
CA ASN A 74 -1.99 -2.16 -11.58
C ASN A 74 -1.97 -0.71 -12.10
N SER A 75 -1.06 0.13 -11.61
CA SER A 75 -0.99 1.53 -12.02
C SER A 75 -0.50 1.73 -13.46
N GLY A 76 0.24 0.77 -14.01
CA GLY A 76 0.93 0.93 -15.30
C GLY A 76 2.02 2.02 -15.31
N ASN A 77 2.36 2.60 -14.15
CA ASN A 77 3.31 3.70 -14.07
C ASN A 77 4.75 3.19 -14.22
N ALA A 78 5.30 3.29 -15.44
CA ALA A 78 6.65 2.84 -15.77
C ALA A 78 7.77 3.49 -14.92
N SER A 79 7.54 4.66 -14.31
CA SER A 79 8.52 5.30 -13.42
C SER A 79 8.81 4.50 -12.14
N LEU A 80 7.93 3.57 -11.77
CA LEU A 80 8.12 2.66 -10.63
C LEU A 80 9.01 1.46 -10.96
N ALA A 81 9.32 1.21 -12.23
CA ALA A 81 10.08 0.03 -12.64
C ALA A 81 11.44 -0.14 -11.93
N PRO A 82 12.25 0.93 -11.71
CA PRO A 82 13.54 0.77 -11.02
C PRO A 82 13.42 0.26 -9.58
N VAL A 83 12.45 0.77 -8.81
CA VAL A 83 12.24 0.32 -7.42
C VAL A 83 11.64 -1.08 -7.37
N VAL A 84 10.76 -1.41 -8.32
CA VAL A 84 10.18 -2.75 -8.45
C VAL A 84 11.27 -3.77 -8.81
N ASP A 85 12.19 -3.44 -9.73
CA ASP A 85 13.29 -4.33 -10.11
C ASP A 85 14.20 -4.65 -8.92
N ALA A 86 14.50 -3.66 -8.06
CA ALA A 86 15.30 -3.87 -6.86
C ALA A 86 14.66 -4.83 -5.83
N LEU A 87 13.33 -4.97 -5.83
CA LEU A 87 12.59 -5.86 -4.92
C LEU A 87 12.46 -7.29 -5.45
N ARG A 88 12.94 -7.59 -6.66
CA ARG A 88 12.90 -8.95 -7.23
C ARG A 88 13.85 -9.92 -6.52
N ASP A 89 14.87 -9.39 -5.86
CA ASP A 89 15.85 -10.16 -5.08
C ASP A 89 15.59 -10.04 -3.57
N ASP A 90 14.38 -9.62 -3.16
CA ASP A 90 14.00 -9.55 -1.74
C ASP A 90 14.09 -10.94 -1.09
N PRO A 91 14.64 -11.06 0.14
CA PRO A 91 14.77 -12.34 0.83
C PRO A 91 13.42 -13.00 1.13
N ASP A 92 12.33 -12.24 1.17
CA ASP A 92 10.99 -12.81 1.26
C ASP A 92 10.48 -13.21 -0.14
N PRO A 93 10.21 -14.51 -0.39
CA PRO A 93 9.82 -14.98 -1.71
C PRO A 93 8.50 -14.40 -2.21
N VAL A 94 7.58 -14.01 -1.31
CA VAL A 94 6.29 -13.41 -1.69
C VAL A 94 6.49 -11.99 -2.20
N VAL A 95 7.45 -11.26 -1.63
CA VAL A 95 7.83 -9.92 -2.13
C VAL A 95 8.50 -10.04 -3.49
N ALA A 96 9.49 -10.93 -3.63
CA ALA A 96 10.20 -11.18 -4.87
C ALA A 96 9.26 -11.61 -6.03
N GLU A 97 8.31 -12.51 -5.75
CA GLU A 97 7.30 -12.95 -6.71
C GLU A 97 6.39 -11.79 -7.15
N ALA A 98 5.87 -11.02 -6.19
CA ALA A 98 5.03 -9.86 -6.49
C ALA A 98 5.79 -8.78 -7.28
N ALA A 99 7.08 -8.61 -7.03
CA ALA A 99 7.94 -7.67 -7.76
C ALA A 99 8.15 -8.12 -9.21
N THR A 100 8.36 -9.41 -9.42
CA THR A 100 8.47 -9.99 -10.77
C THR A 100 7.17 -9.80 -11.56
N TRP A 101 6.01 -10.05 -10.94
CA TRP A 101 4.71 -9.80 -11.55
C TRP A 101 4.51 -8.32 -11.89
N ALA A 102 4.80 -7.43 -10.94
CA ALA A 102 4.65 -5.99 -11.12
C ALA A 102 5.55 -5.49 -12.25
N ARG A 103 6.79 -5.99 -12.34
CA ARG A 103 7.71 -5.63 -13.41
C ARG A 103 7.16 -6.00 -14.77
N ALA A 104 6.64 -7.23 -14.92
CA ALA A 104 6.04 -7.69 -16.16
C ALA A 104 4.86 -6.80 -16.60
N LYS A 105 4.03 -6.34 -15.64
CA LYS A 105 2.94 -5.40 -15.92
C LYS A 105 3.43 -4.03 -16.38
N LEU A 106 4.53 -3.53 -15.81
CA LEU A 106 5.11 -2.24 -16.18
C LEU A 106 5.88 -2.26 -17.52
N THR A 107 6.28 -3.44 -18.00
CA THR A 107 6.93 -3.62 -19.32
C THR A 107 5.97 -4.00 -20.43
N ALA A 108 4.75 -4.42 -20.11
CA ALA A 108 3.78 -4.81 -21.12
C ALA A 108 3.47 -3.59 -22.00
N VAL A 109 3.82 -3.68 -23.28
CA VAL A 109 3.38 -2.71 -24.27
C VAL A 109 1.85 -2.82 -24.37
N PRO A 110 1.11 -1.70 -24.32
CA PRO A 110 -0.34 -1.69 -24.51
C PRO A 110 -0.78 -2.39 -25.80
#